data_AF-A0A653DI61-F1
#
_entry.id   AF-A0A653DI61-F1
#
_cell.length_a   1.000
_cell.length_b   1.000
_cell.length_c   1.000
_cell.angle_alpha   90.00
_cell.angle_beta   90.00
_cell.angle_gamma   90.00
#
_symmetry.space_group_name_H-M   'P 1'
#
loop_
_entity.id
_entity.type
_entity.pdbx_description
1 polymer ?
#
loop_
_entity_poly.entity_id
_entity_poly.type
_entity_poly.pdbx_seq_one_letter_code
_entity_poly.pdbx_strand_id
1 'polypeptide(L)'
;MEPLIYVASQEFFEVDDIISYWNWFKDRNYTKLRLLLVLFLQEHSMTPKSLYPETWMINYNNIQFFQLFRMDKGTLEVLASVLAHNDTEKILQRKYTGGHYPLSLTHQLLIFLWYMGTQDTLLSIGNHFNVSRTTVMNIVNRLLYFTLRLKKMYIKFPKTERDFEYVAEGFKKYPGVAGAIDGTHIFVTVKKEQQDSYIDRYRRHSINLMVICDASKMLTYAFVGFPGSAHDSRVSRYSRTHYYIKKLNSMGLIVFFLMIRNITLLETVHFH
;
A
#
# COMPACT_ATOMS: atom_id res chain seq x y z
N MET A 1 -35.48 2.08 25.42
CA MET A 1 -34.52 2.21 26.53
C MET A 1 -33.28 1.43 26.16
N GLU A 2 -32.29 2.10 25.55
CA GLU A 2 -30.87 1.71 25.71
C GLU A 2 -30.55 1.75 27.22
N PRO A 3 -29.63 0.92 27.76
CA PRO A 3 -28.20 1.22 27.62
C PRO A 3 -27.17 0.06 27.80
N LEU A 4 -25.89 0.41 27.65
CA LEU A 4 -24.68 -0.08 28.36
C LEU A 4 -23.73 -1.13 27.76
N ILE A 5 -23.93 -1.68 26.56
CA ILE A 5 -22.96 -2.70 26.04
C ILE A 5 -21.71 -2.07 25.41
N TYR A 6 -21.68 -0.76 25.13
CA TYR A 6 -20.66 -0.16 24.25
C TYR A 6 -19.52 0.64 24.92
N VAL A 7 -19.36 0.61 26.25
CA VAL A 7 -18.37 1.49 26.92
C VAL A 7 -17.17 0.76 27.53
N ALA A 8 -17.14 -0.57 27.60
CA ALA A 8 -16.09 -1.29 28.33
C ALA A 8 -14.82 -1.63 27.52
N SER A 9 -14.58 -1.03 26.34
CA SER A 9 -13.43 -1.39 25.50
C SER A 9 -12.21 -0.47 25.61
N GLN A 10 -12.15 0.43 26.60
CA GLN A 10 -11.02 1.38 26.73
C GLN A 10 -10.47 1.64 28.14
N GLU A 11 -10.91 0.95 29.19
CA GLU A 11 -10.34 1.13 30.53
C GLU A 11 -9.63 -0.16 30.99
N PHE A 12 -8.36 -0.03 31.37
CA PHE A 12 -7.62 -1.11 32.03
C PHE A 12 -8.24 -1.31 33.41
N PHE A 13 -8.91 -2.44 33.64
CA PHE A 13 -9.41 -2.81 34.96
C PHE A 13 -8.23 -3.06 35.91
N GLU A 14 -8.23 -2.42 37.08
CA GLU A 14 -7.30 -2.77 38.17
C GLU A 14 -7.66 -4.16 38.73
N VAL A 15 -6.68 -4.87 39.29
CA VAL A 15 -6.87 -6.26 39.79
C VAL A 15 -7.99 -6.32 40.85
N ASP A 16 -8.18 -5.25 41.62
CA ASP A 16 -9.23 -5.14 42.63
C ASP A 16 -10.63 -4.99 42.03
N ASP A 17 -10.77 -4.36 40.86
CA ASP A 17 -12.04 -4.29 40.12
C ASP A 17 -12.45 -5.67 39.61
N ILE A 18 -11.48 -6.47 39.17
CA ILE A 18 -11.70 -7.85 38.71
C ILE A 18 -12.16 -8.73 39.88
N ILE A 19 -11.61 -8.56 41.09
CA ILE A 19 -11.99 -9.32 42.28
C ILE A 19 -13.39 -8.90 42.78
N SER A 20 -13.70 -7.60 42.74
CA SER A 20 -15.03 -7.08 43.08
C SER A 20 -16.10 -7.58 42.12
N TYR A 21 -15.81 -7.56 40.81
CA TYR A 21 -16.65 -8.19 39.79
C TYR A 21 -16.79 -9.70 40.05
N TRP A 22 -15.68 -10.42 40.26
CA TRP A 22 -15.70 -11.86 40.53
C TRP A 22 -16.60 -12.22 41.72
N ASN A 23 -16.55 -11.46 42.81
CA ASN A 23 -17.41 -11.66 43.97
C ASN A 23 -18.87 -11.31 43.69
N TRP A 24 -19.14 -10.25 42.92
CA TRP A 24 -20.49 -9.90 42.46
C TRP A 24 -21.10 -10.98 41.54
N PHE A 25 -20.27 -11.67 40.75
CA PHE A 25 -20.69 -12.71 39.80
C PHE A 25 -20.77 -14.12 40.40
N LYS A 26 -20.01 -14.40 41.47
CA LYS A 26 -19.94 -15.72 42.12
C LYS A 26 -21.33 -16.26 42.51
N ASP A 27 -22.27 -15.37 42.83
CA ASP A 27 -23.59 -15.71 43.34
C ASP A 27 -24.67 -15.90 42.26
N ARG A 28 -24.36 -15.82 40.96
CA ARG A 28 -25.37 -15.94 39.88
C ARG A 28 -24.99 -16.89 38.74
N ASN A 29 -26.02 -17.60 38.27
CA ASN A 29 -26.00 -18.79 37.41
C ASN A 29 -25.05 -18.72 36.19
N TYR A 30 -24.17 -19.72 36.07
CA TYR A 30 -22.90 -19.71 35.32
C TYR A 30 -22.96 -19.83 33.78
N THR A 31 -24.14 -19.96 33.18
CA THR A 31 -24.23 -20.27 31.73
C THR A 31 -23.84 -19.08 30.84
N LYS A 32 -24.25 -17.86 31.22
CA LYS A 32 -23.90 -16.64 30.46
C LYS A 32 -22.44 -16.23 30.63
N LEU A 33 -21.87 -16.42 31.81
CA LEU A 33 -20.46 -16.11 32.08
C LEU A 33 -19.52 -17.10 31.39
N ARG A 34 -19.86 -18.40 31.37
CA ARG A 34 -19.15 -19.39 30.54
C ARG A 34 -19.22 -19.03 29.07
N LEU A 35 -20.38 -18.61 28.56
CA LEU A 35 -20.51 -18.11 27.19
C LEU A 35 -19.66 -16.87 26.96
N LEU A 36 -19.61 -15.92 27.89
CA LEU A 36 -18.83 -14.69 27.74
C LEU A 36 -17.32 -14.96 27.82
N LEU A 37 -16.87 -15.85 28.72
CA LEU A 37 -15.50 -16.34 28.78
C LEU A 37 -15.14 -17.17 27.55
N VAL A 38 -16.03 -18.03 27.06
CA VAL A 38 -15.83 -18.79 25.81
C VAL A 38 -15.78 -17.86 24.62
N LEU A 39 -16.62 -16.82 24.54
CA LEU A 39 -16.61 -15.82 23.48
C LEU A 39 -15.37 -14.93 23.55
N PHE A 40 -14.97 -14.48 24.75
CA PHE A 40 -13.75 -13.71 24.97
C PHE A 40 -12.50 -14.53 24.66
N LEU A 41 -12.48 -15.80 25.11
CA LEU A 41 -11.42 -16.75 24.78
C LEU A 41 -11.47 -17.15 23.30
N GLN A 42 -12.63 -17.28 22.66
CA GLN A 42 -12.75 -17.52 21.21
C GLN A 42 -12.26 -16.31 20.42
N GLU A 43 -12.60 -15.09 20.82
CA GLU A 43 -12.11 -13.85 20.21
C GLU A 43 -10.58 -13.75 20.36
N HIS A 44 -10.04 -14.10 21.54
CA HIS A 44 -8.59 -14.16 21.79
C HIS A 44 -7.90 -15.40 21.21
N SER A 45 -8.61 -16.48 20.90
CA SER A 45 -8.09 -17.68 20.22
C SER A 45 -8.24 -17.57 18.69
N MET A 46 -9.14 -16.70 18.22
CA MET A 46 -9.28 -16.30 16.82
C MET A 46 -8.31 -15.19 16.44
N THR A 47 -7.65 -14.50 17.38
CA THR A 47 -6.32 -13.95 17.10
C THR A 47 -5.38 -15.14 16.90
N PRO A 48 -4.84 -15.37 15.69
CA PRO A 48 -3.99 -16.53 15.46
C PRO A 48 -2.70 -16.34 16.26
N LYS A 49 -2.64 -16.84 17.49
CA LYS A 49 -1.38 -17.10 18.22
C LYS A 49 -0.73 -18.34 17.62
N SER A 50 -0.64 -18.39 16.30
CA SER A 50 -0.02 -19.50 15.59
C SER A 50 1.47 -19.50 15.94
N LEU A 51 1.93 -20.57 16.58
CA LEU A 51 3.34 -20.92 16.76
C LEU A 51 4.09 -21.07 15.42
N TYR A 52 3.40 -20.94 14.29
CA TYR A 52 3.97 -20.90 12.95
C TYR A 52 3.53 -19.61 12.26
N PRO A 53 4.44 -18.63 12.10
CA PRO A 53 4.08 -17.30 11.61
C PRO A 53 3.56 -17.28 10.16
N GLU A 54 3.71 -18.38 9.41
CA GLU A 54 3.51 -18.38 7.95
C GLU A 54 2.43 -19.35 7.41
N THR A 55 2.04 -20.37 8.17
CA THR A 55 1.20 -21.47 7.65
C THR A 55 -0.23 -21.05 7.33
N TRP A 56 -0.79 -20.08 8.04
CA TRP A 56 -2.13 -19.57 7.78
C TRP A 56 -2.24 -18.89 6.40
N MET A 57 -1.15 -18.32 5.87
CA MET A 57 -1.18 -17.65 4.56
C MET A 57 -1.21 -18.64 3.39
N ILE A 58 -0.73 -19.87 3.59
CA ILE A 58 -0.85 -20.96 2.61
C ILE A 58 -2.34 -21.22 2.34
N ASN A 59 -3.20 -21.05 3.35
CA ASN A 59 -4.63 -21.33 3.28
C ASN A 59 -5.43 -20.28 2.49
N TYR A 60 -4.89 -19.09 2.21
CA TYR A 60 -5.59 -18.14 1.32
C TYR A 60 -5.48 -18.59 -0.12
N ASN A 61 -6.62 -18.59 -0.83
CA ASN A 61 -6.57 -18.66 -2.28
C ASN A 61 -6.00 -17.35 -2.87
N ASN A 62 -5.67 -17.36 -4.17
CA ASN A 62 -5.03 -16.21 -4.83
C ASN A 62 -5.88 -14.93 -4.78
N ILE A 63 -7.21 -15.04 -4.77
CA ILE A 63 -8.12 -13.89 -4.71
C ILE A 63 -8.05 -13.24 -3.33
N GLN A 64 -8.18 -14.03 -2.27
CA GLN A 64 -8.09 -13.56 -0.89
C GLN A 64 -6.70 -12.98 -0.59
N PHE A 65 -5.65 -13.64 -1.09
CA PHE A 65 -4.29 -13.16 -0.96
C PHE A 65 -4.13 -11.79 -1.64
N PHE A 66 -4.61 -11.65 -2.88
CA PHE A 66 -4.54 -10.38 -3.59
C PHE A 66 -5.33 -9.25 -2.90
N GLN A 67 -6.47 -9.55 -2.27
CA GLN A 67 -7.26 -8.55 -1.54
C GLN A 67 -6.49 -7.93 -0.36
N LEU A 68 -5.70 -8.75 0.35
CA LEU A 68 -4.96 -8.34 1.54
C LEU A 68 -3.59 -7.74 1.19
N PHE A 69 -2.86 -8.39 0.27
CA PHE A 69 -1.47 -8.05 -0.03
C PHE A 69 -1.30 -7.20 -1.29
N ARG A 70 -2.36 -7.03 -2.10
CA ARG A 70 -2.36 -6.31 -3.39
C ARG A 70 -1.32 -6.82 -4.39
N MET A 71 -0.92 -8.08 -4.21
CA MET A 71 0.09 -8.78 -5.00
C MET A 71 -0.30 -10.25 -5.01
N ASP A 72 -0.07 -10.95 -6.12
CA ASP A 72 -0.24 -12.40 -6.19
C ASP A 72 0.96 -13.14 -5.57
N LYS A 73 0.78 -14.41 -5.24
CA LYS A 73 1.82 -15.22 -4.58
C LYS A 73 3.07 -15.41 -5.45
N GLY A 74 2.91 -15.57 -6.77
CA GLY A 74 4.05 -15.74 -7.69
C GLY A 74 4.89 -14.47 -7.78
N THR A 75 4.25 -13.30 -7.87
CA THR A 75 4.95 -12.01 -7.88
C THR A 75 5.67 -11.74 -6.55
N LEU A 76 5.13 -12.20 -5.41
CA LEU A 76 5.84 -12.15 -4.13
C LEU A 76 7.14 -12.96 -4.17
N GLU A 77 7.13 -14.17 -4.72
CA GLU A 77 8.33 -15.02 -4.86
C GLU A 77 9.38 -14.37 -5.77
N VAL A 78 8.93 -13.76 -6.88
CA VAL A 78 9.81 -12.99 -7.77
C VAL A 78 10.41 -11.79 -7.03
N LEU A 79 9.60 -11.03 -6.27
CA LEU A 79 10.09 -9.89 -5.49
C LEU A 79 11.11 -10.32 -4.43
N ALA A 80 10.83 -11.42 -3.72
CA ALA A 80 11.75 -11.99 -2.74
C ALA A 80 13.08 -12.38 -3.41
N SER A 81 13.03 -13.03 -4.57
CA SER A 81 14.21 -13.41 -5.33
C SER A 81 15.01 -12.17 -5.77
N VAL A 82 14.37 -11.14 -6.33
CA VAL A 82 15.03 -9.90 -6.75
C VAL A 82 15.70 -9.18 -5.56
N LEU A 83 15.07 -9.19 -4.39
CA LEU A 83 15.65 -8.60 -3.19
C LEU A 83 16.78 -9.47 -2.60
N ALA A 84 16.71 -10.79 -2.72
CA ALA A 84 17.77 -11.68 -2.26
C ALA A 84 19.07 -11.49 -3.06
N HIS A 85 18.97 -11.37 -4.38
CA HIS A 85 20.13 -11.28 -5.28
C HIS A 85 20.94 -9.97 -5.15
N ASN A 86 20.39 -8.90 -4.55
CA ASN A 86 20.97 -7.55 -4.61
C ASN A 86 21.89 -7.16 -3.41
N ASP A 87 22.68 -8.08 -2.84
CA ASP A 87 23.41 -7.91 -1.54
C ASP A 87 22.51 -7.49 -0.36
N THR A 88 21.21 -7.43 -0.61
CA THR A 88 20.21 -6.82 0.24
C THR A 88 19.73 -7.85 1.27
N GLU A 89 19.84 -9.14 0.99
CA GLU A 89 19.54 -10.23 1.91
C GLU A 89 20.31 -10.10 3.24
N LYS A 90 21.61 -9.79 3.18
CA LYS A 90 22.46 -9.60 4.37
C LYS A 90 21.99 -8.42 5.24
N ILE A 91 21.33 -7.42 4.64
CA ILE A 91 20.82 -6.22 5.33
C ILE A 91 19.37 -6.44 5.82
N LEU A 92 18.62 -7.29 5.13
CA LEU A 92 17.25 -7.66 5.48
C LEU A 92 17.22 -8.71 6.60
N GLN A 93 18.21 -9.59 6.67
CA GLN A 93 18.37 -10.54 7.76
C GLN A 93 19.08 -9.88 8.94
N ARG A 94 18.44 -9.90 10.12
CA ARG A 94 19.13 -9.53 11.36
C ARG A 94 19.98 -10.70 11.83
N LYS A 95 21.19 -10.44 12.31
CA LYS A 95 21.95 -11.46 13.05
C LYS A 95 21.14 -11.86 14.28
N TYR A 96 21.08 -13.16 14.56
CA TYR A 96 20.46 -13.64 15.78
C TYR A 96 21.31 -13.21 16.98
N THR A 97 20.70 -12.49 17.91
CA THR A 97 21.35 -11.97 19.12
C THR A 97 20.71 -12.52 20.40
N GLY A 98 19.96 -13.62 20.31
CA GLY A 98 19.14 -14.17 21.40
C GLY A 98 17.68 -13.71 21.35
N GLY A 99 16.78 -14.47 21.99
CA GLY A 99 15.34 -14.21 21.99
C GLY A 99 14.61 -14.86 20.82
N HIS A 100 13.67 -14.15 20.20
CA HIS A 100 12.96 -14.64 19.01
C HIS A 100 13.91 -14.71 17.80
N TYR A 101 13.79 -15.78 17.01
CA TYR A 101 14.54 -15.90 15.77
C TYR A 101 14.23 -14.74 14.81
N PRO A 102 15.21 -14.27 14.02
CA PRO A 102 14.98 -13.26 13.00
C PRO A 102 13.95 -13.75 11.98
N LEU A 103 13.05 -12.87 11.57
CA LEU A 103 12.03 -13.18 10.57
C LEU A 103 12.66 -13.44 9.20
N SER A 104 12.14 -14.44 8.50
CA SER A 104 12.49 -14.75 7.11
C SER A 104 12.21 -13.54 6.20
N LEU A 105 12.88 -13.46 5.04
CA LEU A 105 12.61 -12.40 4.06
C LEU A 105 11.15 -12.41 3.61
N THR A 106 10.60 -13.59 3.35
CA THR A 106 9.21 -13.79 2.96
C THR A 106 8.26 -13.25 4.03
N HIS A 107 8.47 -13.58 5.30
CA HIS A 107 7.64 -13.07 6.39
C HIS A 107 7.69 -11.54 6.50
N GLN A 108 8.87 -10.95 6.34
CA GLN A 108 9.01 -9.50 6.33
C GLN A 108 8.27 -8.85 5.15
N LEU A 109 8.34 -9.47 3.96
CA LEU A 109 7.62 -9.00 2.77
C LEU A 109 6.12 -9.05 2.96
N LEU A 110 5.60 -10.08 3.63
CA LEU A 110 4.17 -10.20 3.92
C LEU A 110 3.69 -9.11 4.87
N ILE A 111 4.45 -8.82 5.94
CA ILE A 111 4.19 -7.68 6.83
C ILE A 111 4.17 -6.37 6.04
N PHE A 112 5.17 -6.16 5.18
CA PHE A 112 5.28 -4.96 4.37
C PHE A 112 4.12 -4.82 3.37
N LEU A 113 3.79 -5.88 2.64
CA LEU A 113 2.68 -5.86 1.67
C LEU A 113 1.33 -5.69 2.34
N TRP A 114 1.11 -6.29 3.52
CA TRP A 114 -0.09 -6.04 4.31
C TRP A 114 -0.19 -4.56 4.69
N TYR A 115 0.91 -3.97 5.18
CA TYR A 115 0.94 -2.54 5.51
C TYR A 115 0.67 -1.65 4.28
N MET A 116 1.21 -1.99 3.10
CA MET A 116 1.01 -1.21 1.88
C MET A 116 -0.38 -1.42 1.25
N GLY A 117 -0.95 -2.61 1.40
CA GLY A 117 -2.18 -3.04 0.75
C GLY A 117 -3.46 -2.76 1.55
N THR A 118 -3.31 -2.55 2.85
CA THR A 118 -4.40 -2.26 3.80
C THR A 118 -4.22 -0.89 4.44
N GLN A 119 -5.27 -0.37 5.08
CA GLN A 119 -5.21 0.84 5.90
C GLN A 119 -5.12 0.48 7.39
N ASP A 120 -4.53 -0.67 7.71
CA ASP A 120 -4.51 -1.20 9.06
C ASP A 120 -3.45 -0.52 9.94
N THR A 121 -3.66 -0.55 11.26
CA THR A 121 -2.73 0.07 12.21
C THR A 121 -1.51 -0.82 12.44
N LEU A 122 -0.35 -0.21 12.74
CA LEU A 122 0.86 -0.96 13.07
C LEU A 122 0.68 -1.93 14.26
N LEU A 123 -0.22 -1.61 15.19
CA LEU A 123 -0.54 -2.48 16.33
C LEU A 123 -1.31 -3.71 15.89
N SER A 124 -2.35 -3.52 15.07
CA SER A 124 -3.15 -4.61 14.50
C SER A 124 -2.29 -5.54 13.65
N ILE A 125 -1.46 -4.99 12.77
CA ILE A 125 -0.49 -5.76 11.98
C ILE A 125 0.46 -6.52 12.90
N GLY A 126 0.99 -5.89 13.95
CA GLY A 126 1.83 -6.55 14.94
C GLY A 126 1.13 -7.77 15.57
N ASN A 127 -0.14 -7.61 15.95
CA ASN A 127 -0.94 -8.70 16.51
C ASN A 127 -1.19 -9.83 15.49
N HIS A 128 -1.51 -9.51 14.24
CA HIS A 128 -1.74 -10.49 13.17
C HIS A 128 -0.49 -11.33 12.85
N PHE A 129 0.68 -10.70 12.86
CA PHE A 129 1.95 -11.37 12.54
C PHE A 129 2.73 -11.82 13.79
N ASN A 130 2.16 -11.65 14.99
CA ASN A 130 2.79 -11.94 16.28
C ASN A 130 4.18 -11.28 16.45
N VAL A 131 4.27 -10.00 16.15
CA VAL A 131 5.49 -9.18 16.28
C VAL A 131 5.18 -7.85 16.95
N SER A 132 6.19 -7.24 17.59
CA SER A 132 6.02 -5.90 18.16
C SER A 132 5.70 -4.85 17.09
N ARG A 133 4.94 -3.81 17.45
CA ARG A 133 4.70 -2.64 16.60
C ARG A 133 6.00 -2.03 16.05
N THR A 134 7.03 -1.98 16.89
CA THR A 134 8.37 -1.47 16.52
C THR A 134 9.03 -2.35 15.45
N THR A 135 8.80 -3.66 15.49
CA THR A 135 9.26 -4.60 14.46
C THR A 135 8.58 -4.30 13.12
N VAL A 136 7.26 -4.13 13.10
CA VAL A 136 6.50 -3.77 11.88
C VAL A 136 7.06 -2.49 11.27
N MET A 137 7.17 -1.41 12.06
CA MET A 137 7.67 -0.12 11.59
C MET A 137 9.09 -0.22 10.98
N ASN A 138 9.99 -0.96 11.63
CA ASN A 138 11.35 -1.17 11.13
C ASN A 138 11.37 -1.94 9.81
N ILE A 139 10.54 -2.98 9.69
CA ILE A 139 10.41 -3.76 8.45
C ILE A 139 9.89 -2.87 7.32
N VAL A 140 8.81 -2.12 7.58
CA VAL A 140 8.18 -1.23 6.59
C VAL A 140 9.18 -0.20 6.07
N ASN A 141 9.86 0.53 6.96
CA ASN A 141 10.84 1.55 6.56
C ASN A 141 11.99 0.95 5.73
N ARG A 142 12.49 -0.22 6.14
CA ARG A 142 13.60 -0.89 5.47
C ARG A 142 13.18 -1.40 4.08
N LEU A 143 12.06 -2.11 3.97
CA LEU A 143 11.59 -2.65 2.69
C LEU A 143 11.11 -1.54 1.75
N LEU A 144 10.54 -0.45 2.27
CA LEU A 144 10.23 0.74 1.48
C LEU A 144 11.47 1.31 0.80
N TYR A 145 12.59 1.43 1.54
CA TYR A 145 13.85 1.91 0.98
C TYR A 145 14.34 1.03 -0.19
N PHE A 146 14.33 -0.29 -0.04
CA PHE A 146 14.81 -1.20 -1.08
C PHE A 146 13.87 -1.26 -2.29
N THR A 147 12.57 -1.34 -2.07
CA THR A 147 11.57 -1.37 -3.14
C THR A 147 11.59 -0.07 -3.95
N LEU A 148 11.80 1.09 -3.31
CA LEU A 148 11.98 2.35 -4.03
C LEU A 148 13.22 2.38 -4.94
N ARG A 149 14.28 1.62 -4.63
CA ARG A 149 15.45 1.50 -5.53
C ARG A 149 15.13 0.69 -6.77
N LEU A 150 14.20 -0.27 -6.69
CA LEU A 150 13.73 -1.06 -7.83
C LEU A 150 12.99 -0.19 -8.86
N LYS A 151 12.44 0.98 -8.47
CA LYS A 151 11.77 1.93 -9.38
C LYS A 151 12.55 2.16 -10.68
N LYS A 152 13.88 2.36 -10.59
CA LYS A 152 14.72 2.65 -11.78
C LYS A 152 14.81 1.47 -12.75
N MET A 153 14.62 0.25 -12.26
CA MET A 153 14.68 -0.98 -13.04
C MET A 153 13.37 -1.25 -13.77
N TYR A 154 12.24 -1.01 -13.12
CA TYR A 154 10.91 -1.38 -13.61
C TYR A 154 10.08 -0.22 -14.20
N ILE A 155 10.20 1.00 -13.66
CA ILE A 155 9.44 2.17 -14.14
C ILE A 155 10.34 2.98 -15.07
N LYS A 156 10.24 2.69 -16.37
CA LYS A 156 11.05 3.30 -17.42
C LYS A 156 10.16 3.93 -18.48
N PHE A 157 10.37 5.23 -18.69
CA PHE A 157 9.77 5.93 -19.80
C PHE A 157 10.52 5.59 -21.10
N PRO A 158 9.83 5.41 -22.25
CA PRO A 158 10.49 5.12 -23.53
C PRO A 158 11.52 6.20 -23.88
N LYS A 159 12.70 5.79 -24.34
CA LYS A 159 13.83 6.71 -24.61
C LYS A 159 14.29 6.71 -26.05
N THR A 160 14.14 5.59 -26.73
CA THR A 160 14.51 5.40 -28.12
C THR A 160 13.27 5.38 -29.01
N GLU A 161 13.47 5.59 -30.31
CA GLU A 161 12.41 5.47 -31.31
C GLU A 161 11.75 4.09 -31.26
N ARG A 162 12.56 3.02 -31.19
CA ARG A 162 12.07 1.64 -31.06
C ARG A 162 11.23 1.41 -29.78
N ASP A 163 11.65 1.97 -28.64
CA ASP A 163 10.86 1.86 -27.40
C ASP A 163 9.49 2.52 -27.58
N PHE A 164 9.46 3.67 -28.26
CA PHE A 164 8.23 4.41 -28.52
C PHE A 164 7.34 3.68 -29.53
N GLU A 165 7.89 3.17 -30.62
CA GLU A 165 7.16 2.36 -31.60
C GLU A 165 6.50 1.15 -30.93
N TYR A 166 7.23 0.45 -30.05
CA TYR A 166 6.69 -0.67 -29.28
C TYR A 166 5.51 -0.24 -28.39
N VAL A 167 5.63 0.89 -27.69
CA VAL A 167 4.54 1.41 -26.86
C VAL A 167 3.34 1.81 -27.72
N ALA A 168 3.58 2.52 -28.83
CA ALA A 168 2.55 2.98 -29.75
C ALA A 168 1.81 1.82 -30.43
N GLU A 169 2.51 0.74 -30.79
CA GLU A 169 1.90 -0.49 -31.34
C GLU A 169 0.92 -1.12 -30.33
N GLY A 170 1.22 -1.06 -29.03
CA GLY A 170 0.31 -1.49 -27.99
C GLY A 170 -1.04 -0.75 -28.02
N PHE A 171 -1.04 0.52 -28.43
CA PHE A 171 -2.23 1.35 -28.60
C PHE A 171 -2.75 1.33 -30.05
N LYS A 172 -2.94 0.15 -30.66
CA LYS A 172 -3.35 -0.03 -32.09
C LYS A 172 -4.42 0.92 -32.62
N LYS A 173 -5.39 1.33 -31.78
CA LYS A 173 -6.48 2.26 -32.15
C LYS A 173 -6.09 3.74 -32.15
N TYR A 174 -4.94 4.08 -31.57
CA TYR A 174 -4.44 5.44 -31.36
C TYR A 174 -2.95 5.53 -31.74
N PRO A 175 -2.62 5.60 -33.05
CA PRO A 175 -1.25 5.74 -33.52
C PRO A 175 -0.55 6.97 -32.90
N GLY A 176 0.73 6.81 -32.55
CA GLY A 176 1.54 7.88 -31.96
C GLY A 176 1.34 8.09 -30.45
N VAL A 177 0.59 7.23 -29.75
CA VAL A 177 0.42 7.32 -28.30
C VAL A 177 1.65 6.77 -27.55
N ALA A 178 2.28 7.62 -26.71
CA ALA A 178 3.39 7.25 -25.81
C ALA A 178 2.94 6.64 -24.47
N GLY A 179 1.63 6.59 -24.22
CA GLY A 179 1.06 6.06 -22.99
C GLY A 179 -0.30 6.68 -22.65
N ALA A 180 -0.97 6.05 -21.70
CA ALA A 180 -2.15 6.59 -21.06
C ALA A 180 -1.73 7.35 -19.80
N ILE A 181 -2.12 8.62 -19.70
CA ILE A 181 -1.81 9.52 -18.58
C ILE A 181 -3.06 9.74 -17.73
N ASP A 182 -2.89 9.67 -16.42
CA ASP A 182 -3.96 10.00 -15.48
C ASP A 182 -3.41 10.60 -14.18
N GLY A 183 -4.22 11.43 -13.53
CA GLY A 183 -3.95 12.08 -12.26
C GLY A 183 -4.90 11.60 -11.17
N THR A 184 -4.36 11.31 -9.99
CA THR A 184 -5.14 10.96 -8.80
C THR A 184 -4.63 11.72 -7.57
N HIS A 185 -5.47 11.77 -6.54
CA HIS A 185 -5.18 12.47 -5.29
C HIS A 185 -4.84 11.47 -4.19
N ILE A 186 -3.69 11.65 -3.55
CA ILE A 186 -3.29 10.94 -2.33
C ILE A 186 -3.66 11.82 -1.14
N PHE A 187 -4.52 11.34 -0.24
CA PHE A 187 -4.87 12.09 0.96
C PHE A 187 -3.70 12.17 1.93
N VAL A 188 -3.50 13.36 2.49
CA VAL A 188 -2.39 13.64 3.39
C VAL A 188 -2.86 14.48 4.58
N THR A 189 -2.24 14.26 5.72
CA THR A 189 -2.37 15.17 6.87
C THR A 189 -1.33 16.28 6.72
N VAL A 190 -1.80 17.53 6.68
CA VAL A 190 -0.97 18.71 6.46
C VAL A 190 -1.05 19.62 7.68
N LYS A 191 0.07 20.27 8.02
CA LYS A 191 0.14 21.25 9.10
C LYS A 191 -0.82 22.41 8.83
N LYS A 192 -1.40 22.98 9.89
CA LYS A 192 -2.48 23.97 9.82
C LYS A 192 -2.13 25.17 8.94
N GLU A 193 -0.87 25.60 8.97
CA GLU A 193 -0.38 26.78 8.25
C GLU A 193 -0.29 26.57 6.72
N GLN A 194 -0.36 25.33 6.26
CA GLN A 194 -0.19 24.96 4.85
C GLN A 194 -1.47 24.39 4.23
N GLN A 195 -2.52 24.19 5.03
CA GLN A 195 -3.73 23.45 4.63
C GLN A 195 -4.38 23.98 3.35
N ASP A 196 -4.51 25.30 3.23
CA ASP A 196 -5.16 25.96 2.08
C ASP A 196 -4.57 25.51 0.73
N SER A 197 -3.26 25.29 0.68
CA SER A 197 -2.59 24.86 -0.55
C SER A 197 -2.94 23.41 -0.94
N TYR A 198 -3.38 22.57 -0.01
CA TYR A 198 -3.60 21.14 -0.25
C TYR A 198 -5.08 20.78 -0.40
N ILE A 199 -5.99 21.76 -0.30
CA ILE A 199 -7.42 21.54 -0.47
C ILE A 199 -7.73 21.21 -1.93
N ASP A 200 -8.24 20.00 -2.17
CA ASP A 200 -8.74 19.56 -3.47
C ASP A 200 -10.15 20.16 -3.78
N ARG A 201 -10.65 19.87 -4.99
CA ARG A 201 -12.00 20.28 -5.41
C ARG A 201 -13.14 19.70 -4.54
N TYR A 202 -12.85 18.68 -3.72
CA TYR A 202 -13.77 18.02 -2.80
C TYR A 202 -13.54 18.44 -1.34
N ARG A 203 -12.81 19.54 -1.10
CA ARG A 203 -12.52 20.07 0.24
C ARG A 203 -11.71 19.12 1.13
N ARG A 204 -10.84 18.28 0.55
CA ARG A 204 -9.95 17.36 1.28
C ARG A 204 -8.49 17.73 1.05
N HIS A 205 -7.65 17.51 2.06
CA HIS A 205 -6.20 17.69 1.94
C HIS A 205 -5.57 16.54 1.16
N SER A 206 -4.94 16.86 0.04
CA SER A 206 -4.31 15.85 -0.83
C SER A 206 -3.08 16.39 -1.55
N ILE A 207 -2.29 15.46 -2.08
CA ILE A 207 -1.25 15.72 -3.08
C ILE A 207 -1.61 15.02 -4.39
N ASN A 208 -1.23 15.62 -5.51
CA ASN A 208 -1.38 15.07 -6.84
C ASN A 208 -0.32 13.98 -7.09
N LEU A 209 -0.78 12.85 -7.60
CA LEU A 209 -0.01 11.79 -8.22
C LEU A 209 -0.43 11.70 -9.69
N MET A 210 0.50 11.90 -10.60
CA MET A 210 0.29 11.71 -12.03
C MET A 210 1.11 10.52 -12.51
N VAL A 211 0.48 9.62 -13.26
CA VAL A 211 1.08 8.38 -13.75
C VAL A 211 0.91 8.25 -15.26
N ILE A 212 1.85 7.55 -15.89
CA ILE A 212 1.73 7.13 -17.29
C ILE A 212 1.91 5.62 -17.34
N CYS A 213 1.00 4.94 -18.03
CA CYS A 213 1.07 3.51 -18.28
C CYS A 213 1.11 3.19 -19.77
N ASP A 214 1.73 2.07 -20.13
CA ASP A 214 1.62 1.51 -21.48
C ASP A 214 0.31 0.73 -21.69
N ALA A 215 0.11 0.19 -22.90
CA ALA A 215 -1.08 -0.59 -23.23
C ALA A 215 -1.19 -1.91 -22.45
N SER A 216 -0.09 -2.40 -21.88
CA SER A 216 -0.05 -3.58 -20.99
C SER A 216 -0.35 -3.21 -19.54
N LYS A 217 -0.75 -1.96 -19.26
CA LYS A 217 -1.03 -1.41 -17.92
C LYS A 217 0.22 -1.36 -17.03
N MET A 218 1.42 -1.38 -17.63
CA MET A 218 2.67 -1.24 -16.89
C MET A 218 2.98 0.24 -16.69
N LEU A 219 3.32 0.62 -15.47
CA LEU A 219 3.68 1.99 -15.11
C LEU A 219 5.04 2.36 -15.72
N THR A 220 5.06 3.33 -16.64
CA THR A 220 6.29 3.81 -17.31
C THR A 220 6.81 5.11 -16.69
N TYR A 221 5.94 5.90 -16.06
CA TYR A 221 6.31 7.13 -15.38
C TYR A 221 5.37 7.47 -14.22
N ALA A 222 5.92 8.06 -13.16
CA ALA A 222 5.15 8.56 -12.02
C ALA A 222 5.77 9.85 -11.47
N PHE A 223 4.91 10.85 -11.25
CA PHE A 223 5.24 12.16 -10.70
C PHE A 223 4.30 12.48 -9.54
N VAL A 224 4.84 12.81 -8.38
CA VAL A 224 4.08 13.02 -7.14
C VAL A 224 4.58 14.26 -6.41
N GLY A 225 3.70 14.92 -5.67
CA GLY A 225 4.08 15.92 -4.66
C GLY A 225 3.55 17.33 -4.90
N PHE A 226 2.76 17.56 -5.96
CA PHE A 226 2.07 18.83 -6.11
C PHE A 226 0.90 18.93 -5.12
N PRO A 227 0.65 20.10 -4.50
CA PRO A 227 -0.52 20.27 -3.64
C PRO A 227 -1.83 20.02 -4.40
N GLY A 228 -2.83 19.45 -3.75
CA GLY A 228 -4.11 19.05 -4.36
C GLY A 228 -4.94 20.20 -4.94
N SER A 229 -4.65 21.44 -4.57
CA SER A 229 -5.26 22.63 -5.20
C SER A 229 -4.69 22.95 -6.59
N ALA A 230 -3.53 22.38 -6.94
CA ALA A 230 -2.88 22.69 -8.20
C ALA A 230 -3.66 22.10 -9.38
N HIS A 231 -3.92 22.94 -10.40
CA HIS A 231 -4.51 22.50 -11.66
C HIS A 231 -3.63 21.49 -12.40
N ASP A 232 -4.26 20.53 -13.08
CA ASP A 232 -3.60 19.49 -13.89
C ASP A 232 -2.58 20.06 -14.89
N SER A 233 -2.89 21.21 -15.50
CA SER A 233 -1.98 21.89 -16.43
C SER A 233 -0.67 22.31 -15.78
N ARG A 234 -0.72 22.75 -14.52
CA ARG A 234 0.47 23.07 -13.72
C ARG A 234 1.22 21.80 -13.38
N VAL A 235 0.54 20.75 -12.93
CA VAL A 235 1.17 19.45 -12.62
C VAL A 235 1.90 18.90 -13.84
N SER A 236 1.25 18.90 -15.02
CA SER A 236 1.84 18.45 -16.28
C SER A 236 3.08 19.25 -16.67
N ARG A 237 3.02 20.60 -16.60
CA ARG A 237 4.15 21.47 -16.95
C ARG A 237 5.38 21.26 -16.07
N TYR A 238 5.19 21.00 -14.78
CA TYR A 238 6.29 20.73 -13.85
C TYR A 238 6.75 19.27 -13.88
N SER A 239 5.88 18.36 -14.30
CA SER A 239 6.29 17.01 -14.61
C SER A 239 7.20 17.01 -15.85
N ARG A 240 8.03 15.98 -16.01
CA ARG A 240 8.91 15.85 -17.17
C ARG A 240 8.17 15.46 -18.46
N THR A 241 6.84 15.37 -18.46
CA THR A 241 6.05 15.00 -19.65
C THR A 241 6.28 15.95 -20.81
N HIS A 242 6.29 17.26 -20.56
CA HIS A 242 6.56 18.25 -21.60
C HIS A 242 7.96 18.09 -22.22
N TYR A 243 8.96 17.76 -21.39
CA TYR A 243 10.30 17.44 -21.86
C TYR A 243 10.30 16.19 -22.74
N TYR A 244 9.58 15.13 -22.34
CA TYR A 244 9.50 13.90 -23.12
C TYR A 244 8.83 14.11 -24.48
N ILE A 245 7.72 14.87 -24.53
CA ILE A 245 7.04 15.22 -25.79
C ILE A 245 8.02 15.96 -26.71
N LYS A 246 8.67 17.02 -26.21
CA LYS A 246 9.65 17.79 -27.01
C LYS A 246 10.80 16.93 -27.51
N LYS A 247 11.32 16.05 -26.66
CA LYS A 247 12.42 15.15 -27.02
C LYS A 247 12.00 14.19 -28.13
N LEU A 248 10.84 13.55 -28.03
CA LEU A 248 10.37 12.62 -29.04
C LEU A 248 9.98 13.33 -30.35
N ASN A 249 9.37 14.51 -30.26
CA ASN A 249 9.11 15.36 -31.44
C ASN A 249 10.41 15.77 -32.15
N SER A 250 11.49 16.04 -31.41
CA SER A 250 12.81 16.33 -32.01
C SER A 250 13.44 15.13 -32.73
N MET A 251 12.94 13.92 -32.47
CA MET A 251 13.33 12.69 -33.18
C MET A 251 12.42 12.40 -34.38
N GLY A 252 11.50 13.31 -34.74
CA GLY A 252 10.56 13.14 -35.85
C GLY A 252 9.27 12.39 -35.50
N LEU A 253 9.07 12.04 -34.23
CA LEU A 253 7.90 11.28 -33.78
C LEU A 253 6.77 12.23 -33.40
N ILE A 254 5.55 11.97 -33.89
CA ILE A 254 4.36 12.67 -33.41
C ILE A 254 3.84 11.92 -32.18
N VAL A 255 3.92 12.56 -31.02
CA VAL A 255 3.60 11.93 -29.74
C VAL A 255 2.36 12.49 -29.07
N PHE A 256 1.47 11.58 -28.66
CA PHE A 256 0.27 11.87 -27.89
C PHE A 256 0.25 11.11 -26.56
N PHE A 257 -0.49 11.65 -25.59
CA PHE A 257 -0.91 10.89 -24.42
C PHE A 257 -2.43 10.79 -24.42
N LEU A 258 -2.94 9.61 -24.07
CA LEU A 258 -4.37 9.41 -23.83
C LEU A 258 -4.67 9.87 -22.41
N MET A 259 -5.48 10.92 -22.24
CA MET A 259 -6.02 11.23 -20.93
C MET A 259 -7.20 10.30 -20.63
N ILE A 260 -7.13 9.63 -19.49
CA ILE A 260 -8.25 8.83 -18.99
C ILE A 260 -9.08 9.75 -18.08
N ARG A 261 -10.17 10.33 -18.58
CA ARG A 261 -11.09 11.16 -17.78
C ARG A 261 -12.40 10.44 -17.60
N ASN A 262 -12.59 9.82 -16.43
CA ASN A 262 -13.66 8.87 -16.14
C ASN A 262 -13.63 7.66 -17.10
N ILE A 263 -14.10 6.49 -16.64
CA ILE A 263 -14.05 5.20 -17.35
C ILE A 263 -14.76 5.20 -18.74
N THR A 264 -15.38 6.31 -19.14
CA THR A 264 -16.24 6.42 -20.33
C THR A 264 -15.72 7.29 -21.47
N LEU A 265 -14.68 8.14 -21.31
CA LEU A 265 -14.20 9.00 -22.41
C LEU A 265 -12.67 9.05 -22.48
N LEU A 266 -12.13 8.58 -23.61
CA LEU A 266 -10.72 8.71 -23.99
C LEU A 266 -10.57 9.99 -24.84
N GLU A 267 -9.81 10.96 -24.34
CA GLU A 267 -9.46 12.15 -25.11
C GLU A 267 -7.95 12.18 -25.36
N THR A 268 -7.57 12.37 -26.62
CA THR A 268 -6.18 12.60 -27.02
C THR A 268 -5.80 14.04 -26.68
N VAL A 269 -4.74 14.24 -25.89
CA VAL A 269 -4.33 15.59 -25.51
C VAL A 269 -3.23 16.07 -26.43
N HIS A 270 -3.52 17.15 -27.16
CA HIS A 270 -2.52 17.93 -27.89
C HIS A 270 -1.97 19.02 -26.97
N PHE A 271 -0.70 18.90 -26.58
CA PHE A 271 0.00 20.00 -25.92
C PHE A 271 0.61 20.89 -27.01
N HIS A 272 -0.06 22.01 -27.32
CA HIS A 272 0.47 23.05 -28.19
C HIS A 272 1.67 23.77 -27.54
#